data_AF-A0A653RGP8-F1
#
_entry.id   AF-A0A653RGP8-F1
#
_cell.length_a   1.000
_cell.length_b   1.000
_cell.length_c   1.000
_cell.angle_alpha   90.00
_cell.angle_beta   90.00
_cell.angle_gamma   90.00
#
_symmetry.space_group_name_H-M   'P 1'
#
loop_
_entity.id
_entity.type
_entity.pdbx_description
1 polymer ?
#
loop_
_entity_poly.entity_id
_entity_poly.type
_entity_poly.pdbx_seq_one_letter_code
_entity_poly.pdbx_strand_id
1 'polypeptide(L)'
;MESSVGIPQATPVERYGATAIAFHWLIALLIVGGFYLGWIMTDIPGFTPTKLKYFSWHKWIGVTVFALAALRLAWRITHRAPSMPAGMPRWQQGAAHVTHVLLYALMIVIPASGYLYSSAAGLQVVYLGVLPLPTIIGPDKALKATLRIVHVALNYGLLVLVAMHVLAALKHHFVDRDGLLGRMLPFIK
;
A
#
# COMPACT_ATOMS: atom_id res chain seq x y z
N MET A 1 -18.93 15.83 53.91
CA MET A 1 -18.75 16.40 52.55
C MET A 1 -17.53 15.70 51.96
N GLU A 2 -17.70 14.48 51.47
CA GLU A 2 -16.60 13.69 50.89
C GLU A 2 -16.31 14.19 49.48
N SER A 3 -15.13 14.78 49.29
CA SER A 3 -14.59 15.12 47.98
C SER A 3 -14.14 13.83 47.30
N SER A 4 -14.95 13.32 46.37
CA SER A 4 -14.54 12.22 45.49
C SER A 4 -13.47 12.73 44.53
N VAL A 5 -12.21 12.40 44.83
CA VAL A 5 -11.09 12.55 43.89
C VAL A 5 -11.33 11.59 42.74
N GLY A 6 -11.88 12.10 41.64
CA GLY A 6 -12.02 11.33 40.41
C GLY A 6 -10.64 10.95 39.88
N ILE A 7 -10.30 9.66 39.93
CA ILE A 7 -9.12 9.12 39.26
C ILE A 7 -9.24 9.48 37.77
N PRO A 8 -8.26 10.16 37.15
CA PRO A 8 -8.28 10.39 35.72
C PRO A 8 -8.29 9.03 35.02
N GLN A 9 -9.42 8.67 34.43
CA GLN A 9 -9.50 7.51 33.55
C GLN A 9 -8.56 7.79 32.38
N ALA A 10 -7.54 6.95 32.20
CA ALA A 10 -6.66 7.05 31.04
C ALA A 10 -7.54 6.98 29.79
N THR A 11 -7.56 8.06 29.00
CA THR A 11 -8.35 8.10 27.77
C THR A 11 -7.94 6.93 26.88
N PRO A 12 -8.86 6.03 26.50
CA PRO A 12 -8.55 4.91 25.64
C PRO A 12 -7.86 5.40 24.36
N VAL A 13 -6.78 4.74 23.96
CA VAL A 13 -6.12 5.04 22.69
C VAL A 13 -7.12 4.76 21.57
N GLU A 14 -7.58 5.80 20.87
CA GLU A 14 -8.52 5.64 19.75
C GLU A 14 -7.92 4.73 18.67
N ARG A 15 -8.64 3.65 18.35
CA ARG A 15 -8.27 2.65 17.35
C ARG A 15 -8.94 2.95 16.01
N TYR A 16 -8.33 2.52 14.91
CA TYR A 16 -9.01 2.56 13.62
C TYR A 16 -10.19 1.58 13.58
N GLY A 17 -11.24 1.94 12.85
CA GLY A 17 -12.36 1.02 12.61
C GLY A 17 -11.90 -0.26 11.87
N ALA A 18 -12.60 -1.37 12.09
CA ALA A 18 -12.25 -2.68 11.55
C ALA A 18 -12.06 -2.67 10.01
N THR A 19 -12.90 -1.91 9.29
CA THR A 19 -12.79 -1.73 7.83
C THR A 19 -11.45 -1.12 7.41
N ALA A 20 -10.98 -0.09 8.12
CA ALA A 20 -9.70 0.56 7.83
C ALA A 20 -8.52 -0.38 8.14
N ILE A 21 -8.63 -1.19 9.18
CA ILE A 21 -7.63 -2.22 9.52
C ILE A 21 -7.60 -3.30 8.44
N ALA A 22 -8.76 -3.81 8.03
CA ALA A 22 -8.88 -4.84 6.98
C ALA A 22 -8.27 -4.36 5.65
N PHE A 23 -8.62 -3.16 5.18
CA PHE A 23 -8.00 -2.59 3.98
C PHE A 23 -6.49 -2.44 4.13
N HIS A 24 -5.98 -2.10 5.32
CA HIS A 24 -4.55 -1.88 5.52
C HIS A 24 -3.78 -3.17 5.30
N TRP A 25 -4.16 -4.22 6.03
CA TRP A 25 -3.46 -5.49 6.02
C TRP A 25 -3.66 -6.24 4.71
N LEU A 26 -4.86 -6.19 4.11
CA LEU A 26 -5.09 -6.80 2.81
C LEU A 26 -4.19 -6.17 1.74
N ILE A 27 -4.13 -4.84 1.68
CA ILE A 27 -3.26 -4.14 0.72
C ILE A 27 -1.79 -4.42 1.03
N ALA A 28 -1.37 -4.38 2.29
CA ALA A 28 0.01 -4.65 2.67
C ALA A 28 0.45 -6.06 2.22
N LEU A 29 -0.39 -7.07 2.44
CA LEU A 29 -0.12 -8.46 2.07
C LEU A 29 -0.08 -8.63 0.55
N LEU A 30 -0.98 -7.98 -0.18
CA LEU A 30 -0.97 -7.93 -1.65
C LEU A 30 0.26 -7.23 -2.22
N ILE A 31 0.72 -6.13 -1.60
CA ILE A 31 1.95 -5.44 -2.03
C ILE A 31 3.16 -6.34 -1.85
N VAL A 32 3.30 -6.99 -0.69
CA VAL A 32 4.41 -7.93 -0.44
C VAL A 32 4.38 -9.10 -1.42
N GLY A 33 3.22 -9.72 -1.61
CA GLY A 33 3.05 -10.82 -2.58
C GLY A 33 3.29 -10.38 -4.03
N GLY A 34 2.83 -9.19 -4.39
CA GLY A 34 3.02 -8.59 -5.71
C GLY A 34 4.48 -8.30 -6.01
N PHE A 35 5.21 -7.74 -5.05
CA PHE A 35 6.65 -7.49 -5.16
C PHE A 35 7.43 -8.81 -5.31
N TYR A 36 7.12 -9.81 -4.47
CA TYR A 36 7.73 -11.13 -4.54
C TYR A 36 7.47 -11.83 -5.89
N LEU A 37 6.24 -11.79 -6.40
CA LEU A 37 5.92 -12.29 -7.75
C LEU A 37 6.65 -11.49 -8.83
N GLY A 38 6.79 -10.18 -8.66
CA GLY A 38 7.52 -9.31 -9.57
C GLY A 38 8.99 -9.72 -9.70
N TRP A 39 9.62 -10.09 -8.58
CA TRP A 39 10.98 -10.63 -8.56
C TRP A 39 11.08 -11.97 -9.30
N ILE A 40 10.24 -12.93 -8.95
CA ILE A 40 10.29 -14.28 -9.57
C ILE A 40 10.02 -14.20 -11.08
N MET A 41 8.99 -13.46 -11.49
CA MET A 41 8.56 -13.45 -12.90
C MET A 41 9.64 -12.88 -13.84
N THR A 42 10.51 -12.00 -13.33
CA THR A 42 11.61 -11.43 -14.11
C THR A 42 12.77 -12.40 -14.28
N ASP A 43 12.99 -13.30 -13.31
CA ASP A 43 14.08 -14.28 -13.31
C ASP A 43 13.79 -15.52 -14.17
N ILE A 44 12.51 -15.79 -14.49
CA ILE A 44 12.14 -16.92 -15.37
C ILE A 44 12.71 -16.68 -16.78
N PRO A 45 13.58 -17.55 -17.31
CA PRO A 45 14.19 -17.36 -18.63
C PRO A 45 13.19 -17.61 -19.77
N GLY A 46 13.45 -16.98 -20.91
CA GLY A 46 12.69 -17.17 -22.14
C GLY A 46 11.24 -16.66 -22.10
N PHE A 47 10.46 -17.09 -23.09
CA PHE A 47 9.03 -16.82 -23.20
C PHE A 47 8.28 -18.14 -23.04
N THR A 48 7.85 -18.43 -21.81
CA THR A 48 7.22 -19.70 -21.45
C THR A 48 5.79 -19.49 -20.93
N PRO A 49 4.90 -20.49 -21.03
CA PRO A 49 3.57 -20.42 -20.42
C PRO A 49 3.61 -20.10 -18.93
N THR A 50 4.61 -20.64 -18.21
CA THR A 50 4.85 -20.35 -16.79
C THR A 50 5.14 -18.87 -16.58
N LYS A 51 6.05 -18.27 -17.36
CA LYS A 51 6.35 -16.84 -17.24
C LYS A 51 5.10 -15.99 -17.46
N LEU A 52 4.34 -16.27 -18.52
CA LEU A 52 3.09 -15.56 -18.81
C LEU A 52 2.08 -15.68 -17.66
N LYS A 53 1.95 -16.85 -17.04
CA LYS A 53 1.07 -17.08 -15.88
C LYS A 53 1.45 -16.19 -14.70
N TYR A 54 2.73 -16.10 -14.36
CA TYR A 54 3.22 -15.26 -13.27
C TYR A 54 2.99 -13.76 -13.56
N PHE A 55 3.22 -13.32 -14.81
CA PHE A 55 2.89 -11.96 -15.23
C PHE A 55 1.38 -11.67 -15.10
N SER A 56 0.52 -12.62 -15.43
CA SER A 56 -0.93 -12.45 -15.24
C SER A 56 -1.29 -12.31 -13.76
N TRP A 57 -0.77 -13.17 -12.88
CA TRP A 57 -0.97 -13.05 -11.44
C TRP A 57 -0.50 -11.72 -10.87
N HIS A 58 0.69 -11.26 -11.27
CA HIS A 58 1.21 -9.97 -10.87
C HIS A 58 0.31 -8.81 -11.34
N LYS A 59 -0.19 -8.85 -12.59
CA LYS A 59 -1.15 -7.86 -13.10
C LYS A 59 -2.45 -7.85 -12.31
N TRP A 60 -2.97 -9.03 -11.95
CA TRP A 60 -4.20 -9.13 -11.15
C TRP A 60 -4.01 -8.48 -9.79
N ILE A 61 -2.90 -8.78 -9.09
CA ILE A 61 -2.56 -8.13 -7.83
C ILE A 61 -2.49 -6.60 -8.00
N GLY A 62 -1.83 -6.11 -9.05
CA GLY A 62 -1.76 -4.68 -9.33
C GLY A 62 -3.13 -4.02 -9.45
N VAL A 63 -4.03 -4.62 -10.25
CA VAL A 63 -5.42 -4.12 -10.40
C VAL A 63 -6.16 -4.15 -9.07
N THR A 64 -6.03 -5.22 -8.29
CA THR A 64 -6.68 -5.35 -6.98
C THR A 64 -6.16 -4.31 -5.99
N VAL A 65 -4.84 -4.10 -5.92
CA VAL A 65 -4.21 -3.09 -5.05
C VAL A 65 -4.68 -1.70 -5.44
N PHE A 66 -4.75 -1.37 -6.74
CA PHE A 66 -5.25 -0.09 -7.22
C PHE A 66 -6.68 0.18 -6.72
N ALA A 67 -7.58 -0.78 -6.93
CA ALA A 67 -8.99 -0.66 -6.52
C ALA A 67 -9.12 -0.53 -4.99
N LEU A 68 -8.46 -1.39 -4.23
CA LEU A 68 -8.50 -1.35 -2.77
C LEU A 68 -7.86 -0.08 -2.20
N ALA A 69 -6.77 0.41 -2.80
CA ALA A 69 -6.13 1.65 -2.38
C ALA A 69 -7.03 2.86 -2.62
N ALA A 70 -7.74 2.91 -3.76
CA ALA A 70 -8.73 3.94 -4.03
C ALA A 70 -9.90 3.90 -3.02
N LEU A 71 -10.44 2.71 -2.74
CA LEU A 71 -11.49 2.53 -1.72
C LEU A 71 -11.00 2.91 -0.32
N ARG A 72 -9.77 2.53 0.04
CA ARG A 72 -9.14 2.89 1.31
C ARG A 72 -8.96 4.41 1.43
N LEU A 73 -8.55 5.08 0.36
CA LEU A 73 -8.39 6.53 0.33
C LEU A 73 -9.75 7.22 0.50
N ALA A 74 -10.78 6.78 -0.24
CA ALA A 74 -12.14 7.27 -0.08
C ALA A 74 -12.66 7.09 1.35
N TRP A 75 -12.43 5.91 1.95
CA TRP A 75 -12.77 5.63 3.35
C TRP A 75 -12.03 6.57 4.31
N ARG A 76 -10.74 6.81 4.09
CA ARG A 76 -9.93 7.70 4.93
C ARG A 76 -10.38 9.16 4.84
N ILE A 77 -10.92 9.60 3.72
CA ILE A 77 -11.44 10.96 3.55
C ILE A 77 -12.79 11.11 4.27
N THR A 78 -13.63 10.07 4.26
CA THR A 78 -14.96 10.11 4.87
C THR A 78 -14.98 9.78 6.37
N HIS A 79 -13.93 9.16 6.90
CA HIS A 79 -13.85 8.76 8.31
C HIS A 79 -12.67 9.42 9.02
N ARG A 80 -12.94 10.04 10.17
CA ARG A 80 -11.91 10.68 11.01
C ARG A 80 -10.89 9.64 11.48
N ALA A 81 -9.63 9.90 11.21
CA ALA A 81 -8.54 9.10 11.77
C ALA A 81 -8.30 9.44 13.25
N PRO A 82 -7.90 8.46 14.08
CA PRO A 82 -7.48 8.71 15.45
C PRO A 82 -6.44 9.82 15.55
N SER A 83 -6.54 10.63 16.60
CA SER A 83 -5.60 11.71 16.89
C SER A 83 -4.17 11.17 17.10
N MET A 84 -3.14 11.92 16.67
CA MET A 84 -1.74 11.51 16.91
C MET A 84 -1.41 11.53 18.41
N PRO A 85 -0.44 10.72 18.90
CA PRO A 85 -0.02 10.75 20.30
C PRO A 85 0.36 12.18 20.74
N ALA A 86 -0.14 12.61 21.90
CA ALA A 86 0.00 13.99 22.39
C ALA A 86 1.46 14.46 22.56
N GLY A 87 2.39 13.52 22.79
CA GLY A 87 3.83 13.79 22.93
C GLY A 87 4.63 13.75 21.63
N MET A 88 4.00 13.47 20.47
CA MET A 88 4.72 13.29 19.21
C MET A 88 5.27 14.64 18.70
N PRO A 89 6.60 14.78 18.48
CA PRO A 89 7.19 15.99 17.92
C PRO A 89 6.59 16.38 16.57
N ARG A 90 6.41 17.68 16.32
CA ARG A 90 5.76 18.19 15.08
C ARG A 90 6.43 17.69 13.80
N TRP A 91 7.75 17.50 13.81
CA TRP A 91 8.47 16.95 12.65
C TRP A 91 8.11 15.49 12.38
N GLN A 92 7.86 14.66 13.41
CA GLN A 92 7.39 13.29 13.25
C GLN A 92 5.97 13.25 12.70
N GLN A 93 5.10 14.16 13.17
CA GLN A 93 3.75 14.31 12.64
C GLN A 93 3.78 14.66 11.14
N GLY A 94 4.63 15.62 10.76
CA GLY A 94 4.86 16.00 9.36
C GLY A 94 5.39 14.85 8.52
N ALA A 95 6.44 14.15 9.00
CA ALA A 95 7.02 13.00 8.32
C ALA A 95 5.99 11.87 8.15
N ALA A 96 5.18 11.59 9.17
CA ALA A 96 4.10 10.62 9.09
C ALA A 96 3.06 11.02 8.03
N HIS A 97 2.65 12.29 7.98
CA HIS A 97 1.72 12.77 6.97
C HIS A 97 2.28 12.61 5.55
N VAL A 98 3.50 13.08 5.30
CA VAL A 98 4.19 12.96 4.01
C VAL A 98 4.33 11.50 3.59
N THR A 99 4.72 10.62 4.52
CA THR A 99 4.85 9.18 4.27
C THR A 99 3.52 8.58 3.82
N HIS A 100 2.42 8.89 4.50
CA HIS A 100 1.09 8.39 4.10
C HIS A 100 0.67 8.92 2.73
N VAL A 101 0.89 10.20 2.43
CA VAL A 101 0.58 10.78 1.12
C VAL A 101 1.37 10.08 0.02
N LEU A 102 2.67 9.90 0.21
CA LEU A 102 3.53 9.21 -0.75
C LEU A 102 3.13 7.74 -0.93
N LEU A 103 2.79 7.02 0.15
CA LEU A 103 2.29 5.65 0.07
C LEU A 103 1.00 5.58 -0.75
N TYR A 104 0.02 6.46 -0.49
CA TYR A 104 -1.20 6.51 -1.30
C TYR A 104 -0.93 6.82 -2.77
N ALA A 105 -0.09 7.81 -3.05
CA ALA A 105 0.28 8.16 -4.42
C ALA A 105 0.93 6.97 -5.14
N LEU A 106 1.91 6.31 -4.51
CA LEU A 106 2.61 5.17 -5.10
C LEU A 106 1.70 3.96 -5.30
N MET A 107 0.80 3.66 -4.36
CA MET A 107 -0.18 2.56 -4.50
C MET A 107 -1.14 2.75 -5.69
N ILE A 108 -1.31 3.97 -6.19
CA ILE A 108 -2.13 4.29 -7.37
C ILE A 108 -1.28 4.37 -8.64
N VAL A 109 -0.15 5.09 -8.59
CA VAL A 109 0.72 5.33 -9.75
C VAL A 109 1.46 4.07 -10.20
N ILE A 110 1.86 3.19 -9.28
CA ILE A 110 2.56 1.95 -9.63
C ILE A 110 1.65 1.02 -10.45
N PRO A 111 0.45 0.63 -10.01
CA PRO A 111 -0.42 -0.19 -10.86
C PRO A 111 -0.80 0.50 -12.18
N ALA A 112 -1.04 1.81 -12.17
CA ALA A 112 -1.34 2.56 -13.39
C ALA A 112 -0.18 2.52 -14.40
N SER A 113 1.05 2.76 -13.95
CA SER A 113 2.25 2.63 -14.80
C SER A 113 2.44 1.21 -15.32
N GLY A 114 2.16 0.18 -14.52
CA GLY A 114 2.23 -1.23 -14.92
C GLY A 114 1.15 -1.59 -15.95
N TYR A 115 -0.05 -1.03 -15.80
CA TYR A 115 -1.16 -1.20 -16.74
C TYR A 115 -0.84 -0.56 -18.11
N LEU A 116 -0.32 0.68 -18.09
CA LEU A 116 0.13 1.35 -19.30
C LEU A 116 1.32 0.61 -19.94
N TYR A 117 2.25 0.08 -19.13
CA TYR A 117 3.34 -0.74 -19.62
C TYR A 117 2.82 -1.97 -20.39
N SER A 118 1.83 -2.67 -19.85
CA SER A 118 1.17 -3.80 -20.54
C SER A 118 0.53 -3.36 -21.85
N SER A 119 -0.16 -2.21 -21.85
CA SER A 119 -0.81 -1.64 -23.04
C SER A 119 0.22 -1.30 -24.14
N ALA A 120 1.30 -0.59 -23.78
CA ALA A 120 2.40 -0.28 -24.71
C ALA A 120 3.14 -1.52 -25.22
N ALA A 121 3.11 -2.63 -24.47
CA ALA A 121 3.61 -3.92 -24.93
C ALA A 121 2.67 -4.65 -25.90
N GLY A 122 1.49 -4.09 -26.19
CA GLY A 122 0.44 -4.74 -27.00
C GLY A 122 -0.24 -5.90 -26.29
N LEU A 123 -0.17 -5.95 -24.95
CA LEU A 123 -0.73 -7.02 -24.14
C LEU A 123 -1.93 -6.51 -23.36
N GLN A 124 -3.13 -6.96 -23.73
CA GLN A 124 -4.34 -6.68 -22.97
C GLN A 124 -4.25 -7.30 -21.56
N VAL A 125 -4.70 -6.55 -20.56
CA VAL A 125 -4.85 -7.06 -19.20
C VAL A 125 -6.20 -7.74 -19.08
N VAL A 126 -6.21 -9.06 -18.91
CA VAL A 126 -7.44 -9.82 -18.62
C VAL A 126 -7.45 -10.14 -17.14
N TYR A 127 -8.23 -9.38 -16.37
CA TYR A 127 -8.31 -9.50 -14.92
C TYR A 127 -8.98 -10.84 -14.52
N LEU A 128 -8.31 -11.58 -13.65
CA LEU A 128 -8.66 -12.95 -13.22
C LEU A 128 -8.90 -13.94 -14.38
N GLY A 129 -8.41 -13.63 -15.58
CA GLY A 129 -8.62 -14.44 -16.78
C GLY A 129 -10.03 -14.38 -17.36
N VAL A 130 -10.93 -13.54 -16.80
CA VAL A 130 -12.34 -13.47 -17.21
C VAL A 130 -12.76 -12.09 -17.69
N LEU A 131 -12.17 -11.02 -17.15
CA LEU A 131 -12.58 -9.65 -17.45
C LEU A 131 -11.49 -8.93 -18.28
N PRO A 132 -11.64 -8.81 -19.60
CA PRO A 132 -10.72 -8.03 -20.42
C PRO A 132 -10.89 -6.55 -20.09
N LEU A 133 -9.82 -5.92 -19.59
CA LEU A 133 -9.79 -4.49 -19.34
C LEU A 133 -9.39 -3.72 -20.62
N PRO A 134 -9.85 -2.47 -20.79
CA PRO A 134 -9.63 -1.71 -22.02
C PRO A 134 -8.16 -1.33 -22.19
N THR A 135 -7.60 -1.57 -23.36
CA THR A 135 -6.27 -1.07 -23.72
C THR A 135 -6.34 0.44 -23.90
N ILE A 136 -5.63 1.21 -23.07
CA ILE A 136 -5.73 2.69 -23.04
C ILE A 136 -4.84 3.33 -24.11
N ILE A 137 -3.72 2.69 -24.44
CA ILE A 137 -2.73 3.18 -25.41
C ILE A 137 -2.33 2.06 -26.37
N GLY A 138 -2.00 2.41 -27.61
CA GLY A 138 -1.51 1.46 -28.60
C GLY A 138 -0.10 0.91 -28.29
N PRO A 139 0.33 -0.17 -28.97
CA PRO A 139 1.68 -0.70 -28.82
C PRO A 139 2.75 0.32 -29.26
N ASP A 140 3.75 0.54 -28.41
CA ASP A 140 4.87 1.45 -28.68
C ASP A 140 6.12 0.92 -27.96
N LYS A 141 7.18 0.63 -28.72
CA LYS A 141 8.42 0.04 -28.20
C LYS A 141 9.19 1.00 -27.28
N ALA A 142 9.25 2.29 -27.61
CA ALA A 142 9.98 3.29 -26.84
C ALA A 142 9.25 3.61 -25.54
N LEU A 143 7.93 3.78 -25.62
CA LEU A 143 7.09 4.01 -24.45
C LEU A 143 7.07 2.78 -23.53
N LYS A 144 7.01 1.57 -24.10
CA LYS A 144 7.15 0.31 -23.34
C LYS A 144 8.44 0.28 -22.52
N ALA A 145 9.58 0.59 -23.14
CA ALA A 145 10.88 0.59 -22.47
C ALA A 145 10.92 1.61 -21.32
N THR A 146 10.41 2.82 -21.58
CA THR A 146 10.31 3.89 -20.59
C THR A 146 9.41 3.50 -19.42
N LEU A 147 8.20 3.01 -19.69
CA LEU A 147 7.23 2.61 -18.67
C LEU A 147 7.74 1.44 -17.83
N ARG A 148 8.52 0.51 -18.40
CA ARG A 148 9.20 -0.53 -17.62
C ARG A 148 10.15 0.07 -16.59
N ILE A 149 11.01 1.00 -17.01
CA ILE A 149 11.97 1.67 -16.11
C ILE A 149 11.23 2.42 -15.01
N VAL A 150 10.22 3.22 -15.38
CA VAL A 150 9.39 3.98 -14.44
C VAL A 150 8.72 3.05 -13.43
N HIS A 151 8.06 1.99 -13.90
CA HIS A 151 7.36 1.05 -13.03
C HIS A 151 8.33 0.38 -12.04
N VAL A 152 9.49 -0.09 -12.50
CA VAL A 152 10.49 -0.72 -11.63
C VAL A 152 11.07 0.28 -10.62
N ALA A 153 11.43 1.49 -11.05
CA ALA A 153 11.95 2.54 -10.18
C ALA A 153 10.95 2.92 -9.08
N LEU A 154 9.68 3.10 -9.44
CA LEU A 154 8.61 3.37 -8.48
C LEU A 154 8.43 2.24 -7.46
N ASN A 155 8.51 0.98 -7.90
CA ASN A 155 8.42 -0.18 -6.98
C ASN A 155 9.58 -0.22 -5.98
N TYR A 156 10.82 0.07 -6.38
CA TYR A 156 11.93 0.19 -5.43
C TYR A 156 11.75 1.39 -4.50
N GLY A 157 11.22 2.51 -5.00
CA GLY A 157 10.83 3.64 -4.16
C GLY A 157 9.77 3.28 -3.10
N LEU A 158 8.75 2.52 -3.50
CA LEU A 158 7.73 1.98 -2.59
C LEU A 158 8.35 1.04 -1.56
N LEU A 159 9.26 0.14 -1.97
CA LEU A 159 9.94 -0.78 -1.06
C LEU A 159 10.68 -0.01 0.06
N VAL A 160 11.47 1.00 -0.31
CA VAL A 160 12.19 1.84 0.66
C VAL A 160 11.21 2.56 1.57
N LEU A 161 10.14 3.14 1.02
CA LEU A 161 9.14 3.86 1.81
C LEU A 161 8.37 2.95 2.78
N VAL A 162 8.01 1.73 2.35
CA VAL A 162 7.39 0.71 3.21
C VAL A 162 8.35 0.28 4.31
N ALA A 163 9.63 0.05 4.00
CA ALA A 163 10.63 -0.29 5.01
C ALA A 163 10.75 0.82 6.06
N MET A 164 10.85 2.09 5.65
CA MET A 164 10.86 3.24 6.56
C MET A 164 9.58 3.33 7.39
N HIS A 165 8.41 3.11 6.77
CA HIS A 165 7.12 3.11 7.47
C HIS A 165 7.04 2.03 8.56
N VAL A 166 7.46 0.79 8.24
CA VAL A 166 7.50 -0.31 9.20
C VAL A 166 8.49 -0.02 10.31
N LEU A 167 9.71 0.41 9.99
CA LEU A 167 10.73 0.76 11.00
C LEU A 167 10.24 1.87 11.93
N ALA A 168 9.55 2.90 11.41
CA ALA A 168 8.95 3.93 12.23
C ALA A 168 7.89 3.35 13.17
N ALA A 169 6.99 2.50 12.67
CA ALA A 169 5.97 1.85 13.51
C ALA A 169 6.58 0.97 14.61
N LEU A 170 7.65 0.23 14.31
CA LEU A 170 8.39 -0.56 15.29
C LEU A 170 9.12 0.32 16.31
N LYS A 171 9.72 1.44 15.87
CA LYS A 171 10.36 2.43 16.76
C LYS A 171 9.34 3.04 17.72
N HIS A 172 8.15 3.43 17.23
CA HIS A 172 7.06 3.89 18.07
C HIS A 172 6.59 2.82 19.07
N HIS A 173 6.54 1.55 18.65
CA HIS A 173 6.11 0.47 19.52
C HIS A 173 7.14 0.12 20.61
N PHE A 174 8.40 -0.06 20.26
CA PHE A 174 9.43 -0.60 21.17
C PHE A 174 10.20 0.48 21.93
N VAL A 175 10.42 1.65 21.32
CA VAL A 175 11.21 2.74 21.91
C VAL A 175 10.28 3.78 22.54
N ASP A 176 9.37 4.37 21.76
CA ASP A 176 8.50 5.44 22.27
C ASP A 176 7.37 4.91 23.15
N ARG A 177 6.98 3.63 22.96
CA ARG A 177 5.93 2.91 23.71
C ARG A 177 4.60 3.68 23.79
N ASP A 178 4.24 4.36 22.71
CA ASP A 178 3.09 5.27 22.64
C ASP A 178 1.77 4.59 22.20
N GLY A 179 1.79 3.26 22.04
CA GLY A 179 0.63 2.47 21.62
C GLY A 179 0.21 2.68 20.15
N LEU A 180 0.98 3.39 19.33
CA LEU A 180 0.61 3.73 17.95
C LEU A 180 0.35 2.49 17.09
N LEU A 181 1.21 1.46 17.20
CA LEU A 181 1.06 0.22 16.43
C LEU A 181 -0.24 -0.53 16.79
N GLY A 182 -0.64 -0.50 18.06
CA GLY A 182 -1.88 -1.14 18.55
C GLY A 182 -3.14 -0.63 17.85
N ARG A 183 -3.11 0.60 17.31
CA ARG A 183 -4.25 1.21 16.59
C ARG A 183 -4.55 0.53 15.26
N MET A 184 -3.60 -0.21 14.69
CA MET A 184 -3.74 -0.92 13.41
C MET A 184 -3.67 -2.45 13.56
N LEU A 185 -3.30 -3.00 14.71
CA LEU A 185 -3.24 -4.45 14.89
C LEU A 185 -4.65 -5.04 15.02
N PRO A 186 -5.02 -6.09 14.28
CA PRO A 186 -6.37 -6.64 14.29
C PRO A 186 -6.74 -7.35 15.62
N PHE A 187 -5.76 -7.89 16.33
CA PHE A 187 -5.97 -8.82 17.46
C PHE A 187 -5.60 -8.26 18.84
N ILE A 188 -5.01 -7.07 18.91
CA ILE A 188 -4.62 -6.44 20.18
C ILE A 188 -5.71 -5.46 20.61
N LYS A 189 -6.26 -5.66 21.81
CA LYS A 189 -7.17 -4.72 22.50
C LYS A 189 -6.36 -3.79 23.38
#